data_AF-A0A4Q6BCC3-F1
#
_entry.id   AF-A0A4Q6BCC3-F1
#
_cell.length_a   1.000
_cell.length_b   1.000
_cell.length_c   1.000
_cell.angle_alpha   90.00
_cell.angle_beta   90.00
_cell.angle_gamma   90.00
#
_symmetry.space_group_name_H-M   'P 1'
#
loop_
_entity.id
_entity.type
_entity.pdbx_description
1 polymer ?
#
loop_
_entity_poly.entity_id
_entity_poly.type
_entity_poly.pdbx_seq_one_letter_code
_entity_poly.pdbx_strand_id
1 'polypeptide(L)'
;MDEIKILEAVERYLAGEMHPDERSAFENLRKSNPEIDLLVVEHRFFLQQINRYEDVRGFKSKLTDAHLHLAEEGAITSPEPKGKAKVIQLFNRYKRTAGIAASIAGITALSISALIWSVSPAKPINKKDLETLNRTIRVIDNKVNQVKNENAALQQQISNL
;
A
#
# COMPACT_ATOMS: atom_id res chain seq x y z
N MET A 1 -33.58 18.17 16.34
CA MET A 1 -32.82 19.43 16.49
C MET A 1 -32.59 19.80 17.96
N ASP A 2 -33.49 19.46 18.90
CA ASP A 2 -33.31 19.80 20.33
C ASP A 2 -32.33 18.89 21.09
N GLU A 3 -32.21 17.60 20.73
CA GLU A 3 -31.26 16.67 21.38
C GLU A 3 -29.80 17.12 21.25
N ILE A 4 -29.41 17.68 20.10
CA ILE A 4 -28.04 18.17 19.86
C ILE A 4 -27.73 19.35 20.78
N LYS A 5 -28.71 20.25 21.01
CA LYS A 5 -28.53 21.39 21.92
C LYS A 5 -28.42 20.95 23.38
N ILE A 6 -29.18 19.92 23.77
CA ILE A 6 -29.08 19.32 25.11
C ILE A 6 -27.69 18.69 25.28
N LEU A 7 -27.21 17.94 24.28
CA LEU A 7 -25.88 17.34 24.30
C LEU A 7 -24.77 18.40 24.43
N GLU A 8 -24.82 19.47 23.64
CA GLU A 8 -23.87 20.59 23.72
C GLU A 8 -23.90 21.25 25.10
N ALA A 9 -25.09 21.43 25.69
CA ALA A 9 -25.23 21.95 27.05
C ALA A 9 -24.62 20.98 28.09
N VAL A 10 -24.80 19.66 27.94
CA VAL A 10 -24.17 18.65 28.80
C VAL A 10 -22.64 18.75 28.71
N GLU A 11 -22.09 18.86 27.49
CA GLU A 11 -20.65 18.98 27.26
C GLU A 11 -20.08 20.24 27.92
N ARG A 12 -20.69 21.41 27.70
CA ARG A 12 -20.30 22.67 28.35
C ARG A 12 -20.42 22.61 29.87
N TYR A 13 -21.45 21.94 30.39
CA TYR A 13 -21.63 21.74 31.84
C TYR A 13 -20.50 20.90 32.45
N LEU A 14 -20.13 19.80 31.78
CA LEU A 14 -19.06 18.87 32.20
C LEU A 14 -17.66 19.48 32.04
N ALA A 15 -17.45 20.31 31.01
CA ALA A 15 -16.22 21.07 30.79
C ALA A 15 -16.05 22.26 31.76
N GLY A 16 -17.14 22.70 32.41
CA GLY A 16 -17.13 23.85 33.30
C GLY A 16 -17.18 25.20 32.58
N GLU A 17 -17.65 25.22 31.34
CA GLU A 17 -17.70 26.39 30.45
C GLU A 17 -19.04 27.16 30.52
N MET A 18 -19.93 26.78 31.45
CA MET A 18 -21.18 27.49 31.70
C MET A 18 -20.98 28.65 32.69
N HIS A 19 -21.64 29.78 32.42
CA HIS A 19 -21.71 30.89 33.39
C HIS A 19 -22.43 30.43 34.68
N PRO A 20 -22.12 30.97 35.87
CA PRO A 20 -22.76 30.57 37.13
C PRO A 20 -24.30 30.54 37.09
N ASP A 21 -24.91 31.55 36.47
CA ASP A 21 -26.38 31.65 36.33
C ASP A 21 -26.94 30.57 35.39
N GLU A 22 -26.29 30.33 34.26
CA GLU A 22 -26.64 29.29 33.29
C GLU A 22 -26.52 27.90 33.92
N ARG A 23 -25.45 27.69 34.70
CA ARG A 23 -25.21 26.44 35.41
C ARG A 23 -26.31 26.15 36.44
N SER A 24 -26.73 27.15 37.21
CA SER A 24 -27.84 27.02 38.16
C SER A 24 -29.15 26.66 37.47
N ALA A 25 -29.46 27.30 36.34
CA ALA A 25 -30.61 26.97 35.51
C ALA A 25 -30.55 25.53 34.98
N PHE A 26 -29.38 25.08 34.53
CA PHE A 26 -29.17 23.71 34.06
C PHE A 26 -29.27 22.66 35.17
N GLU A 27 -28.80 22.98 36.39
CA GLU A 27 -28.97 22.10 37.55
C GLU A 27 -30.44 21.98 37.98
N ASN A 28 -31.22 23.06 37.88
CA ASN A 28 -32.66 22.99 38.07
C ASN A 28 -33.34 22.15 36.98
N LEU A 29 -32.89 22.27 35.73
CA LEU A 29 -33.36 21.44 34.62
C LEU A 29 -33.09 19.95 34.88
N ARG A 30 -31.90 19.58 35.34
CA ARG A 30 -31.55 18.20 35.76
C ARG A 30 -32.43 17.69 36.90
N LYS A 31 -32.73 18.53 37.90
CA LYS A 31 -33.63 18.14 39.00
C LYS A 31 -35.06 17.91 38.52
N SER A 32 -35.51 18.69 37.54
CA SER A 32 -36.87 18.59 37.00
C SER A 32 -37.04 17.47 35.97
N ASN A 33 -35.96 17.07 35.29
CA ASN A 33 -35.98 16.08 34.22
C ASN A 33 -34.95 14.97 34.46
N PRO A 34 -35.40 13.77 34.91
CA PRO A 34 -34.52 12.61 35.13
C PRO A 34 -33.76 12.14 33.89
N GLU A 35 -34.29 12.33 32.68
CA GLU A 35 -33.61 11.90 31.45
C GLU A 35 -32.35 12.73 31.19
N ILE A 36 -32.42 14.04 31.46
CA ILE A 36 -31.27 14.94 31.31
C ILE A 36 -30.21 14.63 32.39
N ASP A 37 -30.63 14.28 33.60
CA ASP A 37 -29.69 13.86 34.63
C ASP A 37 -28.97 12.55 34.27
N LEU A 38 -29.71 11.56 33.76
CA LEU A 38 -29.14 10.31 33.27
C LEU A 38 -28.12 10.57 32.15
N LEU A 39 -28.46 11.40 31.17
CA LEU A 39 -27.57 11.76 30.07
C LEU A 39 -26.25 12.37 30.56
N VAL A 40 -26.30 13.27 31.55
CA VAL A 40 -25.10 13.86 32.14
C VAL A 40 -24.21 12.80 32.81
N VAL A 41 -24.82 11.87 33.54
CA VAL A 41 -24.10 10.77 34.22
C VAL A 41 -23.47 9.84 33.19
N GLU A 42 -24.22 9.43 32.18
CA GLU A 42 -23.75 8.54 31.11
C GLU A 42 -22.59 9.19 30.33
N HIS A 43 -22.74 10.45 29.94
CA HIS A 43 -21.71 11.16 29.20
C HIS A 43 -20.43 11.35 30.04
N ARG A 44 -20.57 11.68 31.33
CA ARG A 44 -19.43 11.75 32.26
C ARG A 44 -18.70 10.41 32.37
N PHE A 45 -19.46 9.32 32.50
CA PHE A 45 -18.87 7.98 32.56
C PHE A 45 -18.17 7.62 31.25
N PHE A 46 -18.77 7.94 30.11
CA PHE A 46 -18.17 7.74 28.79
C PHE A 46 -16.82 8.46 28.64
N LEU A 47 -16.75 9.75 29.01
CA LEU A 47 -15.49 10.52 28.99
C LEU A 47 -14.42 9.87 29.89
N GLN A 48 -14.81 9.40 31.07
CA GLN A 48 -13.90 8.70 31.98
C GLN A 48 -13.38 7.39 31.37
N GLN A 49 -14.23 6.63 30.66
CA GLN A 49 -13.80 5.41 29.98
C GLN A 49 -12.83 5.70 28.83
N ILE A 50 -13.04 6.77 28.07
CA ILE A 50 -12.12 7.21 27.02
C ILE A 50 -10.73 7.52 27.60
N ASN A 51 -10.68 8.30 28.68
CA ASN A 51 -9.42 8.67 29.31
C ASN A 51 -8.67 7.44 29.83
N ARG A 52 -9.37 6.53 30.52
CA ARG A 52 -8.78 5.26 30.98
C ARG A 52 -8.29 4.39 29.81
N TYR A 53 -9.02 4.39 28.71
CA TYR A 53 -8.61 3.64 27.52
C TYR A 53 -7.30 4.19 26.93
N GLU A 54 -7.15 5.51 26.90
CA GLU A 54 -5.90 6.15 26.47
C GLU A 54 -4.72 5.69 27.33
N ASP A 55 -4.86 5.70 28.66
CA ASP A 55 -3.83 5.25 29.59
C ASP A 55 -3.42 3.80 29.34
N VAL A 56 -4.41 2.90 29.21
CA VAL A 56 -4.17 1.47 28.94
C VAL A 56 -3.50 1.27 27.58
N ARG A 57 -3.91 2.03 26.57
CA ARG A 57 -3.31 1.97 25.23
C ARG A 57 -1.87 2.48 25.25
N GLY A 58 -1.61 3.60 25.92
CA GLY A 58 -0.27 4.17 26.09
C GLY A 58 0.65 3.22 26.84
N PHE A 59 0.15 2.59 27.91
CA PHE A 59 0.87 1.57 28.66
C PHE A 59 1.24 0.37 27.78
N LYS A 60 0.28 -0.17 27.00
CA LYS A 60 0.55 -1.28 26.06
C LYS A 60 1.58 -0.91 25.00
N SER A 61 1.54 0.32 24.49
CA SER A 61 2.54 0.81 23.53
C SER A 61 3.93 0.80 24.17
N LYS A 62 4.09 1.45 25.32
CA LYS A 62 5.37 1.51 26.05
C LYS A 62 5.90 0.11 26.38
N LEU A 63 5.02 -0.81 26.79
CA LEU A 63 5.40 -2.20 27.06
C LEU A 63 5.88 -2.91 25.79
N THR A 64 5.20 -2.70 24.65
CA THR A 64 5.60 -3.27 23.37
C THR A 64 6.95 -2.70 22.92
N ASP A 65 7.14 -1.38 23.05
CA ASP A 65 8.37 -0.69 22.68
C ASP A 65 9.55 -1.15 23.56
N ALA A 66 9.36 -1.24 24.88
CA ALA A 66 10.35 -1.77 25.81
C ALA A 66 10.69 -3.24 25.50
N HIS A 67 9.69 -4.07 25.19
CA HIS A 67 9.90 -5.46 24.80
C HIS A 67 10.68 -5.56 23.48
N LEU A 68 10.38 -4.70 22.49
CA LEU A 68 11.12 -4.67 21.23
C LEU A 68 12.58 -4.24 21.46
N HIS A 69 12.80 -3.20 22.26
CA HIS A 69 14.13 -2.71 22.59
C HIS A 69 14.99 -3.78 23.28
N LEU A 70 14.46 -4.43 24.33
CA LEU A 70 15.16 -5.49 25.05
C LEU A 70 15.38 -6.75 24.18
N ALA A 71 14.48 -7.01 23.22
CA ALA A 71 14.65 -8.08 22.24
C ALA A 71 15.74 -7.77 21.20
N GLU A 72 15.85 -6.51 20.76
CA GLU A 72 16.92 -6.04 19.85
C GLU A 72 18.28 -6.04 20.55
N GLU A 73 18.34 -5.68 21.84
CA GLU A 73 19.55 -5.73 22.67
C GLU A 73 19.97 -7.17 23.05
N GLY A 74 19.15 -8.17 22.74
CA GLY A 74 19.42 -9.58 23.04
C GLY A 74 19.34 -9.96 24.52
N ALA A 75 18.84 -9.06 25.38
CA ALA A 75 18.70 -9.28 26.82
C ALA A 75 17.53 -10.22 27.19
N ILE A 76 16.56 -10.37 26.29
CA ILE A 76 15.46 -11.32 26.40
C ILE A 76 15.39 -12.20 25.16
N THR A 77 15.21 -13.51 25.37
CA THR A 77 14.82 -14.45 24.32
C THR A 77 13.40 -14.13 23.91
N SER A 78 13.23 -13.14 23.04
CA SER A 78 11.97 -12.95 22.32
C SER A 78 11.66 -14.28 21.62
N PRO A 79 10.45 -14.84 21.74
CA PRO A 79 10.09 -16.01 20.96
C PRO A 79 10.14 -15.58 19.50
N GLU A 80 11.29 -15.80 18.86
CA GLU A 80 11.41 -15.65 17.42
C GLU A 80 10.21 -16.37 16.82
N PRO A 81 9.39 -15.72 15.99
CA PRO A 81 8.28 -16.39 15.35
C PRO A 81 8.88 -17.46 14.44
N LYS A 82 8.99 -18.69 14.94
CA LYS A 82 9.58 -19.81 14.22
C LYS A 82 8.72 -20.09 12.99
N GLY A 83 9.33 -19.92 11.82
CA GLY A 83 8.74 -20.28 10.53
C GLY A 83 7.53 -19.43 10.12
N LYS A 84 6.35 -20.06 10.03
CA LYS A 84 5.14 -19.53 9.35
C LYS A 84 4.62 -18.20 9.95
N ALA A 85 4.84 -17.98 11.24
CA ALA A 85 4.41 -16.75 11.92
C ALA A 85 5.17 -15.49 11.45
N LYS A 86 6.45 -15.61 11.05
CA LYS A 86 7.25 -14.48 10.56
C LYS A 86 6.73 -13.98 9.21
N VAL A 87 6.37 -14.91 8.31
CA VAL A 87 5.83 -14.58 6.98
C VAL A 87 4.45 -13.94 7.10
N ILE A 88 3.60 -14.43 8.00
CA ILE A 88 2.27 -13.86 8.28
C ILE A 88 2.40 -12.45 8.91
N GLN A 89 3.33 -12.27 9.84
CA GLN A 89 3.59 -10.96 10.46
C GLN A 89 4.10 -9.95 9.42
N LEU A 90 5.02 -10.37 8.54
CA LEU A 90 5.55 -9.54 7.47
C LEU A 90 4.45 -9.17 6.47
N PHE A 91 3.63 -10.13 6.05
CA PHE A 91 2.48 -9.89 5.17
C PHE A 91 1.48 -8.90 5.79
N ASN A 92 1.14 -9.06 7.07
CA ASN A 92 0.24 -8.13 7.76
C ASN A 92 0.81 -6.71 7.87
N ARG A 93 2.13 -6.56 8.00
CA ARG A 93 2.80 -5.26 8.04
C ARG A 93 2.81 -4.57 6.67
N TYR A 94 3.08 -5.32 5.60
CA TYR A 94 3.30 -4.74 4.27
C TYR A 94 2.08 -4.78 3.33
N LYS A 95 0.96 -5.43 3.69
CA LYS A 95 -0.24 -5.49 2.82
C LYS A 95 -0.76 -4.13 2.34
N ARG A 96 -0.62 -3.08 3.15
CA ARG A 96 -1.02 -1.70 2.77
C ARG A 96 -0.05 -1.12 1.74
N THR A 97 1.25 -1.18 2.01
CA THR A 97 2.29 -0.65 1.09
C THR A 97 2.35 -1.44 -0.21
N ALA A 98 2.20 -2.77 -0.16
CA ALA A 98 2.16 -3.63 -1.33
C ALA A 98 0.96 -3.31 -2.23
N GLY A 99 -0.21 -3.01 -1.66
CA GLY A 99 -1.39 -2.59 -2.43
C GLY A 99 -1.19 -1.27 -3.18
N ILE A 100 -0.52 -0.29 -2.55
CA ILE A 100 -0.20 1.01 -3.17
C ILE A 100 0.82 0.83 -4.31
N ALA A 101 1.85 0.02 -4.10
CA ALA A 101 2.83 -0.27 -5.15
C ALA A 101 2.19 -1.03 -6.33
N ALA A 102 1.33 -2.01 -6.03
CA ALA A 102 0.65 -2.81 -7.04
C ALA A 102 -0.29 -1.99 -7.94
N SER A 103 -0.96 -0.97 -7.40
CA SER A 103 -1.83 -0.10 -8.23
C SER A 103 -1.00 0.74 -9.21
N ILE A 104 0.13 1.30 -8.77
CA ILE A 104 1.03 2.07 -9.64
C ILE A 104 1.64 1.16 -10.71
N ALA A 105 2.13 -0.02 -10.33
CA ALA A 105 2.66 -1.00 -11.28
C ALA A 105 1.58 -1.49 -12.27
N GLY A 106 0.35 -1.70 -11.80
CA GLY A 106 -0.77 -2.12 -12.63
C GLY A 106 -1.19 -1.07 -13.64
N ILE A 107 -1.36 0.18 -13.20
CA ILE A 107 -1.72 1.30 -14.07
C ILE A 107 -0.63 1.52 -15.11
N THR A 108 0.64 1.55 -14.69
CA THR A 108 1.77 1.76 -15.62
C THR A 108 1.88 0.63 -16.65
N ALA A 109 1.75 -0.63 -16.23
CA ALA A 109 1.77 -1.78 -17.14
C ALA A 109 0.61 -1.73 -18.15
N LEU A 110 -0.60 -1.35 -17.70
CA LEU A 110 -1.77 -1.20 -18.57
C LEU A 110 -1.61 -0.03 -19.55
N SER A 111 -1.10 1.13 -19.08
CA SER A 111 -0.84 2.29 -19.93
C SER A 111 0.21 1.99 -20.99
N ILE A 112 1.33 1.35 -20.62
CA ILE A 112 2.37 0.95 -21.56
C ILE A 112 1.82 -0.05 -22.57
N SER A 113 1.07 -1.06 -22.12
CA SER A 113 0.45 -2.05 -23.02
C SER A 113 -0.56 -1.42 -23.98
N ALA A 114 -1.37 -0.47 -23.51
CA ALA A 114 -2.34 0.25 -24.34
C ALA A 114 -1.65 1.15 -25.38
N LEU A 115 -0.57 1.83 -24.99
CA LEU A 115 0.24 2.62 -25.91
C LEU A 115 0.87 1.73 -26.98
N ILE A 116 1.51 0.61 -26.60
CA ILE A 116 2.08 -0.35 -27.55
C ILE A 116 1.01 -0.84 -28.53
N TRP A 117 -0.19 -1.16 -28.05
CA TRP A 117 -1.28 -1.61 -28.93
C TRP A 117 -1.78 -0.50 -29.88
N SER A 118 -1.77 0.76 -29.44
CA SER A 118 -2.22 1.90 -30.24
C SER A 118 -1.18 2.39 -31.26
N VAL A 119 0.12 2.32 -30.93
CA VAL A 119 1.18 2.85 -31.81
C VAL A 119 1.90 1.78 -32.61
N SER A 120 1.89 0.53 -32.15
CA SER A 120 2.51 -0.56 -32.89
C SER A 120 1.50 -1.08 -33.90
N PRO A 121 1.77 -1.02 -35.22
CA PRO A 121 1.01 -1.82 -36.15
C PRO A 121 1.26 -3.26 -35.72
N ALA A 122 0.25 -3.93 -35.16
CA ALA A 122 0.25 -5.37 -35.05
C ALA A 122 0.23 -5.89 -36.49
N LYS A 123 1.40 -5.90 -37.16
CA LYS A 123 1.58 -6.52 -38.46
C LYS A 123 1.56 -8.01 -38.14
N PRO A 124 0.46 -8.75 -38.39
CA PRO A 124 0.54 -10.19 -38.31
C PRO A 124 1.67 -10.60 -39.26
N ILE A 125 2.56 -11.48 -38.80
CA ILE A 125 3.65 -12.02 -39.62
C ILE A 125 3.00 -12.59 -40.88
N ASN A 126 3.06 -11.82 -41.97
CA ASN A 126 2.42 -12.21 -43.22
C ASN A 126 3.32 -13.25 -43.87
N LYS A 127 2.73 -14.37 -44.31
CA LYS A 127 3.47 -15.45 -44.99
C LYS A 127 4.33 -14.93 -46.16
N LYS A 128 3.89 -13.84 -46.80
CA LYS A 128 4.64 -13.13 -47.85
C LYS A 128 5.95 -12.52 -47.35
N ASP A 129 5.98 -11.91 -46.16
CA ASP A 129 7.20 -11.32 -45.59
C ASP A 129 8.23 -12.40 -45.26
N LEU A 130 7.78 -13.57 -44.75
CA LEU A 130 8.64 -14.73 -44.52
C LEU A 130 9.18 -15.33 -45.82
N GLU A 131 8.35 -15.37 -46.87
CA GLU A 131 8.78 -15.85 -48.19
C GLU A 131 9.82 -14.93 -48.83
N THR A 132 9.62 -13.61 -48.73
CA THR A 132 10.60 -12.61 -49.20
C THR A 132 11.91 -12.73 -48.42
N LEU A 133 11.85 -12.89 -47.10
CA LEU A 133 13.05 -13.05 -46.27
C LEU A 133 13.81 -14.33 -46.61
N ASN A 134 13.12 -15.45 -46.79
CA ASN A 134 13.72 -16.72 -47.22
C ASN A 134 14.37 -16.60 -48.61
N ARG A 135 13.77 -15.86 -49.55
CA ARG A 135 14.40 -15.57 -50.84
C ARG A 135 15.66 -14.74 -50.67
N THR A 136 15.63 -13.68 -49.86
CA THR A 136 16.80 -12.82 -49.63
C THR A 136 17.94 -13.60 -48.95
N ILE A 137 17.63 -14.45 -47.97
CA ILE A 137 18.62 -15.33 -47.31
C ILE A 137 19.28 -16.27 -48.33
N ARG A 138 18.50 -16.91 -49.21
CA ARG A 138 19.05 -17.78 -50.28
C ARG A 138 19.95 -17.01 -51.25
N VAL A 139 19.56 -15.79 -51.63
CA VAL A 139 20.38 -14.94 -52.51
C VAL A 139 21.69 -14.55 -51.82
N ILE A 140 21.66 -14.24 -50.53
CA ILE A 140 22.86 -13.92 -49.75
C ILE A 140 23.77 -15.15 -49.65
N ASP A 141 23.23 -16.33 -49.33
CA ASP A 141 24.02 -17.55 -49.20
C ASP A 141 24.72 -17.92 -50.52
N ASN A 142 24.01 -17.80 -51.64
CA ASN A 142 24.60 -17.99 -52.96
C ASN A 142 25.75 -16.99 -53.25
N LYS A 143 25.56 -15.71 -52.90
CA LYS A 143 26.62 -14.69 -53.05
C LYS A 143 27.81 -14.96 -52.13
N VAL A 144 27.58 -15.40 -50.90
CA VAL A 144 28.65 -15.74 -49.95
C VAL A 144 29.46 -16.93 -50.46
N ASN A 145 28.79 -17.97 -50.96
CA ASN A 145 29.47 -19.14 -51.54
C ASN A 145 30.24 -18.79 -52.81
N GLN A 146 29.70 -17.90 -53.65
CA GLN A 146 30.41 -17.39 -54.82
C GLN A 146 31.69 -16.64 -54.41
N VAL A 147 31.60 -15.68 -53.49
CA VAL A 147 32.77 -14.93 -52.99
C VAL A 147 33.78 -15.84 -52.33
N LYS A 148 33.33 -16.87 -51.60
CA LYS A 148 34.22 -17.87 -50.99
C LYS A 148 35.01 -18.65 -52.04
N ASN A 149 34.35 -19.06 -53.13
CA ASN A 149 34.99 -19.78 -54.22
C ASN A 149 35.96 -18.88 -55.01
N GLU A 150 35.58 -17.63 -55.26
CA GLU A 150 36.45 -16.62 -55.89
C GLU A 150 37.69 -16.37 -55.03
N ASN A 151 37.54 -16.21 -53.71
CA ASN A 151 38.66 -16.07 -52.78
C ASN A 151 39.56 -17.32 -52.74
N ALA A 152 38.98 -18.52 -52.78
CA ALA A 152 39.76 -19.76 -52.83
C ALA A 152 40.57 -19.88 -54.14
N ALA A 153 39.98 -19.49 -55.27
CA ALA A 153 40.66 -19.47 -56.56
C ALA A 153 41.80 -18.42 -56.60
N LEU A 154 41.58 -17.24 -56.03
CA LEU A 154 42.62 -16.21 -55.88
C LEU A 154 43.75 -16.67 -54.97
N GLN A 155 43.44 -17.35 -53.86
CA GLN A 155 44.47 -17.94 -52.98
C GLN A 155 45.32 -18.99 -53.71
N GLN A 156 44.71 -19.82 -54.55
CA GLN A 156 45.43 -20.79 -55.38
C GLN A 156 46.31 -20.12 -56.44
N GLN A 157 45.86 -19.01 -57.04
CA GLN A 157 46.68 -18.23 -57.97
C GLN A 157 47.88 -17.59 -57.26
N ILE A 158 47.70 -17.06 -56.05
CA ILE A 158 48.77 -16.47 -55.24
C ILE A 158 49.77 -17.54 -54.80
N SER A 159 49.35 -18.77 -54.49
CA SER A 159 50.25 -19.85 -54.08
C SER A 159 51.05 -20.48 -55.23
N ASN A 160 50.61 -20.27 -56.47
CA ASN A 160 51.24 -20.82 -57.68
C ASN A 160 52.15 -19.80 -58.40
N LEU A 161 52.34 -18.61 -57.82
CA LEU A 161 53.33 -17.59 -58.19
C LEU A 161 54.53 -17.67 -57.24
#